data_AF-A0AA41FZH8-F1
#
_entry.id   AF-A0AA41FZH8-F1
#
_cell.length_a   1.000
_cell.length_b   1.000
_cell.length_c   1.000
_cell.angle_alpha   90.00
_cell.angle_beta   90.00
_cell.angle_gamma   90.00
#
_symmetry.space_group_name_H-M   'P 1'
#
loop_
_entity.id
_entity.type
_entity.pdbx_description
1 polymer ?
#
loop_
_entity_poly.entity_id
_entity_poly.type
_entity_poly.pdbx_seq_one_letter_code
_entity_poly.pdbx_strand_id
1 'polypeptide(L)'
;MAVLQALRDAVETLQRNPVLFVAAALYGLAQAPGLLLQVAGNPLLNIASSGYNFLFYLIMPFFLGGMISMAREGLSGPTDLSRLWSGGKTHYLQILVVVLLGLVVYFVVGFGMFMLVIALVLALGANLGNVLAGHGAGLGGVSMAAVALIGVLVLVFALVILAVLFLLQFYAHAIVVDDADAVGSLKRSYAVARGNVVSVLGYDLLATVLGVLIVAIPFAFVFVIADGFAGLSTASWSVRLAYVALTVVMSAVSGAFGLTFSTAFYVRLTGGNAGFGGGSSGGL
;
A
#
# COMPACT_ATOMS: atom_id res chain seq x y z
N MET A 1 -16.37 11.16 -13.73
CA MET A 1 -15.57 11.88 -14.74
C MET A 1 -14.08 11.89 -14.39
N ALA A 2 -13.67 12.41 -13.21
CA ALA A 2 -12.26 12.51 -12.82
C ALA A 2 -11.50 11.17 -12.82
N VAL A 3 -12.11 10.09 -12.32
CA VAL A 3 -11.48 8.75 -12.24
C VAL A 3 -11.13 8.20 -13.62
N LEU A 4 -12.05 8.25 -14.58
CA LEU A 4 -11.82 7.73 -15.94
C LEU A 4 -10.80 8.56 -16.72
N GLN A 5 -10.79 9.88 -16.50
CA GLN A 5 -9.78 10.75 -17.10
C GLN A 5 -8.39 10.48 -16.50
N ALA A 6 -8.29 10.34 -15.19
CA ALA A 6 -7.04 9.96 -14.53
C ALA A 6 -6.53 8.58 -15.01
N LEU A 7 -7.44 7.64 -15.26
CA LEU A 7 -7.09 6.33 -15.82
C LEU A 7 -6.49 6.50 -17.23
N ARG A 8 -7.14 7.30 -18.07
CA ARG A 8 -6.65 7.58 -19.42
C ARG A 8 -5.28 8.26 -19.39
N ASP A 9 -5.11 9.29 -18.57
CA ASP A 9 -3.83 9.99 -18.42
C ASP A 9 -2.74 9.04 -17.96
N ALA A 10 -3.03 8.14 -17.02
CA ALA A 10 -2.06 7.18 -16.52
C ALA A 10 -1.60 6.23 -17.62
N VAL A 11 -2.52 5.72 -18.43
CA VAL A 11 -2.19 4.85 -19.56
C VAL A 11 -1.36 5.60 -20.61
N GLU A 12 -1.77 6.81 -20.97
CA GLU A 12 -1.06 7.64 -21.94
C GLU A 12 0.35 8.03 -21.45
N THR A 13 0.49 8.37 -20.18
CA THR A 13 1.79 8.64 -19.54
C THR A 13 2.67 7.40 -19.52
N LEU A 14 2.14 6.21 -19.20
CA LEU A 14 2.91 4.97 -19.21
C LEU A 14 3.35 4.56 -20.62
N GLN A 15 2.50 4.74 -21.63
CA GLN A 15 2.84 4.47 -23.03
C GLN A 15 3.94 5.39 -23.53
N ARG A 16 3.89 6.67 -23.15
CA ARG A 16 4.89 7.67 -23.49
C ARG A 16 6.19 7.52 -22.70
N ASN A 17 6.11 7.03 -21.46
CA ASN A 17 7.23 6.92 -20.53
C ASN A 17 7.39 5.48 -20.01
N PRO A 18 7.90 4.54 -20.84
CA PRO A 18 8.10 3.16 -20.43
C PRO A 18 9.12 3.00 -19.28
N VAL A 19 9.94 4.02 -19.04
CA VAL A 19 10.90 4.08 -17.92
C VAL A 19 10.23 3.99 -16.55
N LEU A 20 8.94 4.33 -16.43
CA LEU A 20 8.17 4.15 -15.20
C LEU A 20 8.07 2.66 -14.81
N PHE A 21 7.97 1.75 -15.79
CA PHE A 21 8.02 0.31 -15.52
C PHE A 21 9.40 -0.12 -15.02
N VAL A 22 10.48 0.48 -15.52
CA VAL A 22 11.84 0.20 -15.05
C VAL A 22 11.99 0.65 -13.59
N ALA A 23 11.52 1.86 -13.26
CA ALA A 23 11.54 2.35 -11.88
C ALA A 23 10.76 1.45 -10.91
N ALA A 24 9.57 1.00 -11.31
CA ALA A 24 8.77 0.06 -10.52
C ALA A 24 9.39 -1.35 -10.48
N ALA A 25 10.04 -1.80 -11.54
CA ALA A 25 10.79 -3.06 -11.56
C ALA A 25 11.99 -3.02 -10.61
N LEU A 26 12.68 -1.88 -10.50
CA LEU A 26 13.76 -1.70 -9.51
C LEU A 26 13.24 -1.85 -8.08
N TYR A 27 12.04 -1.34 -7.79
CA TYR A 27 11.37 -1.58 -6.50
C TYR A 27 11.08 -3.07 -6.28
N GLY A 28 10.54 -3.77 -7.28
CA GLY A 28 10.32 -5.23 -7.20
C GLY A 28 11.61 -6.03 -7.01
N LEU A 29 12.67 -5.70 -7.75
CA LEU A 29 14.00 -6.30 -7.61
C LEU A 29 14.60 -6.02 -6.24
N ALA A 30 14.39 -4.83 -5.69
CA ALA A 30 14.79 -4.47 -4.34
C ALA A 30 13.95 -5.19 -3.26
N GLN A 31 12.88 -5.92 -3.61
CA GLN A 31 12.21 -6.84 -2.68
C GLN A 31 12.68 -8.28 -2.84
N ALA A 32 13.24 -8.64 -4.00
CA ALA A 32 13.59 -10.02 -4.34
C ALA A 32 14.50 -10.70 -3.31
N PRO A 33 15.53 -10.05 -2.73
CA PRO A 33 16.35 -10.69 -1.69
C PRO A 33 15.53 -11.13 -0.47
N GLY A 34 14.62 -10.27 0.02
CA GLY A 34 13.73 -10.61 1.13
C GLY A 34 12.82 -11.80 0.81
N LEU A 35 12.28 -11.83 -0.41
CA LEU A 35 11.44 -12.92 -0.89
C LEU A 35 12.24 -14.23 -1.05
N LEU A 36 13.46 -14.18 -1.58
CA LEU A 36 14.34 -15.34 -1.73
C LEU A 36 14.70 -15.96 -0.37
N LEU A 37 14.98 -15.12 0.62
CA LEU A 37 15.24 -15.56 1.99
C LEU A 37 14.00 -16.22 2.62
N GLN A 38 12.82 -15.67 2.36
CA GLN A 38 11.54 -16.21 2.85
C GLN A 38 11.22 -17.57 2.22
N VAL A 39 11.33 -17.70 0.89
CA VAL A 39 10.99 -18.95 0.19
C VAL A 39 12.04 -20.04 0.41
N ALA A 40 13.24 -19.72 0.91
CA ALA A 40 14.25 -20.73 1.26
C ALA A 40 13.77 -21.70 2.37
N GLY A 41 12.81 -21.30 3.21
CA GLY A 41 12.16 -22.18 4.19
C GLY A 41 12.99 -22.52 5.43
N ASN A 42 14.16 -21.91 5.61
CA ASN A 42 14.99 -22.09 6.80
C ASN A 42 14.59 -21.07 7.90
N PRO A 43 14.31 -21.50 9.14
CA PRO A 43 13.95 -20.60 10.24
C PRO A 43 14.97 -19.45 10.48
N LEU A 44 16.27 -19.70 10.33
CA LEU A 44 17.30 -18.66 10.47
C LEU A 44 17.25 -17.65 9.31
N LEU A 45 16.96 -18.12 8.09
CA LEU A 45 16.79 -17.23 6.94
C LEU A 45 15.50 -16.43 7.03
N ASN A 46 14.46 -16.94 7.70
CA ASN A 46 13.26 -16.17 8.00
C ASN A 46 13.57 -14.97 8.91
N ILE A 47 14.42 -15.13 9.93
CA ILE A 47 14.87 -14.00 10.77
C ILE A 47 15.61 -12.96 9.91
N ALA A 48 16.53 -13.41 9.04
CA ALA A 48 17.22 -12.53 8.12
C ALA A 48 16.25 -11.82 7.15
N SER A 49 15.22 -12.53 6.67
CA SER A 49 14.17 -11.97 5.83
C SER A 49 13.37 -10.89 6.56
N SER A 50 13.05 -11.08 7.84
CA SER A 50 12.36 -10.08 8.66
C SER A 50 13.23 -8.84 8.85
N GLY A 51 14.52 -9.01 9.12
CA GLY A 51 15.48 -7.90 9.18
C GLY A 51 15.59 -7.16 7.86
N TYR A 52 15.63 -7.88 6.74
CA TYR A 52 15.60 -7.28 5.41
C TYR A 52 14.31 -6.51 5.14
N ASN A 53 13.15 -7.08 5.45
CA ASN A 53 11.86 -6.40 5.28
C ASN A 53 11.78 -5.12 6.12
N PHE A 54 12.32 -5.13 7.35
CA PHE A 54 12.42 -3.93 8.16
C PHE A 54 13.31 -2.85 7.51
N LEU A 55 14.48 -3.23 7.00
CA LEU A 55 15.33 -2.30 6.23
C LEU A 55 14.62 -1.80 4.97
N PHE A 56 13.88 -2.68 4.30
CA PHE A 56 13.12 -2.33 3.11
C PHE A 56 11.99 -1.33 3.42
N TYR A 57 11.33 -1.43 4.58
CA TYR A 57 10.38 -0.42 5.04
C TYR A 57 11.02 0.97 5.18
N LEU A 58 12.30 1.06 5.55
CA LEU A 58 13.04 2.32 5.59
C LEU A 58 13.40 2.83 4.18
N ILE A 59 13.61 1.93 3.22
CA ILE A 59 13.94 2.27 1.83
C ILE A 59 12.69 2.62 1.02
N MET A 60 11.53 2.04 1.34
CA MET A 60 10.27 2.23 0.62
C MET A 60 9.86 3.71 0.43
N PRO A 61 10.00 4.63 1.42
CA PRO A 61 9.75 6.06 1.25
C PRO A 61 10.52 6.70 0.09
N PHE A 62 11.76 6.26 -0.15
CA PHE A 62 12.57 6.76 -1.25
C PHE A 62 11.94 6.41 -2.61
N PHE A 63 11.49 5.16 -2.76
CA PHE A 63 10.82 4.70 -3.97
C PHE A 63 9.46 5.37 -4.16
N LEU A 64 8.67 5.57 -3.09
CA LEU A 64 7.41 6.31 -3.16
C LEU A 64 7.64 7.74 -3.65
N GLY A 65 8.57 8.48 -3.03
CA GLY A 65 8.86 9.85 -3.40
C GLY A 65 9.37 9.99 -4.84
N GLY A 66 10.28 9.10 -5.25
CA GLY A 66 10.86 9.10 -6.59
C GLY A 66 9.86 8.70 -7.68
N MET A 67 9.08 7.64 -7.47
CA MET A 67 8.10 7.18 -8.47
C MET A 67 6.93 8.16 -8.62
N ILE A 68 6.43 8.77 -7.54
CA ILE A 68 5.42 9.83 -7.63
C ILE A 68 6.00 11.06 -8.37
N SER A 69 7.28 11.39 -8.14
CA SER A 69 7.95 12.50 -8.84
C SER A 69 8.07 12.24 -10.34
N MET A 70 8.44 11.02 -10.74
CA MET A 70 8.47 10.61 -12.14
C MET A 70 7.08 10.60 -12.76
N ALA A 71 6.07 10.08 -12.06
CA ALA A 71 4.70 10.07 -12.53
C ALA A 71 4.19 11.50 -12.77
N ARG A 72 4.45 12.43 -11.84
CA ARG A 72 4.07 13.84 -11.97
C ARG A 72 4.70 14.48 -13.20
N GLU A 73 6.00 14.30 -13.40
CA GLU A 73 6.71 14.81 -14.57
C GLU A 73 6.20 14.17 -15.87
N GLY A 74 5.96 12.85 -15.83
CA GLY A 74 5.41 12.05 -16.91
C GLY A 74 4.00 12.44 -17.36
N LEU A 75 3.21 13.08 -16.51
CA LEU A 75 1.90 13.64 -16.88
C LEU A 75 2.08 14.83 -17.83
N SER A 76 3.06 15.69 -17.56
CA SER A 76 3.37 16.88 -18.37
C SER A 76 4.29 16.63 -19.57
N GLY A 77 5.08 15.56 -19.57
CA GLY A 77 6.12 15.37 -20.58
C GLY A 77 6.89 14.04 -20.45
N PRO A 78 8.08 13.94 -21.08
CA PRO A 78 8.97 12.81 -20.85
C PRO A 78 9.57 12.87 -19.43
N THR A 79 9.85 11.71 -18.83
CA THR A 79 10.55 11.58 -17.54
C THR A 79 11.73 10.62 -17.65
N ASP A 80 12.68 10.71 -16.70
CA ASP A 80 13.92 9.93 -16.69
C ASP A 80 14.19 9.28 -15.33
N LEU A 81 15.06 8.26 -15.29
CA LEU A 81 15.49 7.60 -14.04
C LEU A 81 16.24 8.54 -13.09
N SER A 82 16.82 9.63 -13.60
CA SER A 82 17.42 10.67 -12.75
C SER A 82 16.38 11.32 -11.82
N ARG A 83 15.11 11.38 -12.26
CA ARG A 83 14.00 11.89 -11.47
C ARG A 83 13.60 10.95 -10.34
N LEU A 84 13.72 9.63 -10.54
CA LEU A 84 13.55 8.65 -9.46
C LEU A 84 14.49 8.98 -8.28
N TRP A 85 15.76 9.22 -8.61
CA TRP A 85 16.80 9.43 -7.61
C TRP A 85 16.69 10.80 -6.93
N SER A 86 16.53 11.87 -7.72
CA SER A 86 16.40 13.22 -7.19
C SER A 86 15.09 13.39 -6.40
N GLY A 87 13.96 12.97 -6.95
CA GLY A 87 12.65 13.01 -6.29
C GLY A 87 12.61 12.14 -5.03
N GLY A 88 13.24 10.97 -5.08
CA GLY A 88 13.38 10.09 -3.92
C GLY A 88 14.14 10.78 -2.78
N LYS A 89 15.32 11.37 -3.05
CA LYS A 89 16.11 12.06 -2.01
C LYS A 89 15.42 13.28 -1.43
N THR A 90 14.82 14.12 -2.27
CA THR A 90 14.19 15.38 -1.84
C THR A 90 13.05 15.11 -0.85
N HIS A 91 12.20 14.11 -1.16
CA HIS A 91 11.00 13.85 -0.37
C HIS A 91 11.17 12.71 0.65
N TYR A 92 12.32 12.02 0.65
CA TYR A 92 12.59 10.85 1.49
C TYR A 92 12.27 11.10 2.96
N LEU A 93 12.84 12.17 3.54
CA LEU A 93 12.72 12.44 4.97
C LEU A 93 11.28 12.75 5.38
N GLN A 94 10.55 13.52 4.57
CA GLN A 94 9.17 13.87 4.86
C GLN A 94 8.26 12.64 4.80
N ILE A 95 8.40 11.80 3.77
CA ILE A 95 7.64 10.56 3.64
C ILE A 95 8.02 9.59 4.76
N LEU A 96 9.31 9.46 5.08
CA LEU A 96 9.80 8.61 6.15
C LEU A 96 9.22 9.01 7.51
N VAL A 97 9.19 10.31 7.83
CA VAL A 97 8.60 10.80 9.09
C VAL A 97 7.13 10.43 9.19
N VAL A 98 6.35 10.61 8.11
CA VAL A 98 4.93 10.24 8.10
C VAL A 98 4.75 8.73 8.24
N VAL A 99 5.57 7.92 7.56
CA VAL A 99 5.54 6.46 7.67
C VAL A 99 5.91 6.00 9.08
N LEU A 100 6.94 6.57 9.70
CA LEU A 100 7.33 6.26 11.07
C LEU A 100 6.25 6.68 12.07
N LEU A 101 5.64 7.84 11.90
CA LEU A 101 4.50 8.27 12.73
C LEU A 101 3.33 7.29 12.57
N GLY A 102 3.00 6.92 11.33
CA GLY A 102 1.99 5.92 11.02
C GLY A 102 2.29 4.57 11.65
N LEU A 103 3.56 4.14 11.64
CA LEU A 103 4.01 2.90 12.28
C LEU A 103 3.83 2.96 13.81
N VAL A 104 4.18 4.06 14.45
CA VAL A 104 3.96 4.24 15.90
C VAL A 104 2.47 4.20 16.23
N VAL A 105 1.64 4.91 15.45
CA VAL A 105 0.18 4.91 15.65
C VAL A 105 -0.37 3.49 15.44
N TYR A 106 0.03 2.81 14.37
CA TYR A 106 -0.39 1.44 14.08
C TYR A 106 0.03 0.48 15.21
N PHE A 107 1.25 0.63 15.73
CA PHE A 107 1.72 -0.17 16.85
C PHE A 107 0.92 0.10 18.13
N VAL A 108 0.75 1.36 18.53
CA VAL A 108 0.02 1.73 19.75
C VAL A 108 -1.44 1.30 19.68
N VAL A 109 -2.10 1.60 18.57
CA VAL A 109 -3.53 1.32 18.37
C VAL A 109 -3.76 -0.18 18.14
N GLY A 110 -2.95 -0.82 17.30
CA GLY A 110 -3.03 -2.26 17.02
C GLY A 110 -2.68 -3.11 18.25
N PHE A 111 -1.59 -2.79 18.96
CA PHE A 111 -1.23 -3.47 20.20
C PHE A 111 -2.27 -3.21 21.29
N GLY A 112 -2.74 -1.98 21.44
CA GLY A 112 -3.81 -1.64 22.40
C GLY A 112 -5.08 -2.45 22.15
N MET A 113 -5.50 -2.58 20.90
CA MET A 113 -6.65 -3.42 20.54
C MET A 113 -6.41 -4.91 20.72
N PHE A 114 -5.22 -5.40 20.38
CA PHE A 114 -4.86 -6.79 20.63
C PHE A 114 -4.95 -7.12 22.13
N MET A 115 -4.40 -6.26 22.99
CA MET A 115 -4.48 -6.39 24.44
C MET A 115 -5.92 -6.30 24.95
N LEU A 116 -6.74 -5.42 24.37
CA LEU A 116 -8.15 -5.28 24.71
C LEU A 116 -8.96 -6.54 24.35
N VAL A 117 -8.72 -7.13 23.17
CA VAL A 117 -9.36 -8.38 22.75
C VAL A 117 -8.94 -9.52 23.68
N ILE A 118 -7.66 -9.63 24.03
CA ILE A 118 -7.19 -10.64 25.00
C ILE A 118 -7.87 -10.45 26.35
N ALA A 119 -7.87 -9.23 26.88
CA ALA A 119 -8.49 -8.94 28.17
C ALA A 119 -9.99 -9.32 28.18
N LEU A 120 -10.70 -9.02 27.11
CA LEU A 120 -12.11 -9.37 26.95
C LEU A 120 -12.30 -10.89 26.89
N VAL A 121 -11.50 -11.62 26.11
CA VAL A 121 -11.55 -13.08 26.01
C VAL A 121 -11.28 -13.75 27.36
N LEU A 122 -10.31 -13.25 28.13
CA LEU A 122 -10.00 -13.75 29.47
C LEU A 122 -11.12 -13.44 30.47
N ALA A 123 -11.67 -12.22 30.44
CA ALA A 123 -12.79 -11.82 31.30
C ALA A 123 -14.05 -12.67 31.06
N LEU A 124 -14.18 -13.23 29.86
CA LEU A 124 -15.28 -14.11 29.45
C LEU A 124 -15.02 -15.60 29.75
N GLY A 125 -13.95 -15.92 30.50
CA GLY A 125 -13.69 -17.26 31.04
C GLY A 125 -12.82 -18.17 30.17
N ALA A 126 -12.11 -17.64 29.17
CA ALA A 126 -11.19 -18.44 28.35
C ALA A 126 -9.88 -18.78 29.08
N ASN A 127 -9.34 -19.98 28.83
CA ASN A 127 -8.06 -20.42 29.36
C ASN A 127 -6.89 -19.64 28.75
N LEU A 128 -6.14 -18.90 29.58
CA LEU A 128 -5.00 -18.06 29.18
C LEU A 128 -3.91 -18.81 28.39
N GLY A 129 -3.69 -20.09 28.70
CA GLY A 129 -2.72 -20.93 27.98
C GLY A 129 -3.06 -21.16 26.50
N ASN A 130 -4.35 -21.24 26.15
CA ASN A 130 -4.78 -21.41 24.77
C ASN A 130 -4.70 -20.09 23.98
N VAL A 131 -4.95 -18.95 24.65
CA VAL A 131 -4.86 -17.62 24.03
C VAL A 131 -3.42 -17.24 23.69
N LEU A 132 -2.47 -17.54 24.57
CA LEU A 132 -1.05 -17.20 24.38
C LEU A 132 -0.30 -18.15 23.44
N ALA A 133 -0.77 -19.39 23.28
CA ALA A 133 -0.09 -20.40 22.47
C ALA A 133 -0.36 -20.29 20.96
N GLY A 134 -1.14 -19.30 20.49
CA GLY A 134 -1.41 -19.09 19.06
C GLY A 134 -2.26 -20.18 18.38
N HIS A 135 -2.59 -21.25 19.09
CA HIS A 135 -3.65 -22.18 18.73
C HIS A 135 -4.96 -21.41 18.88
N GLY A 136 -5.48 -20.87 17.77
CA GLY A 136 -6.61 -19.93 17.73
C GLY A 136 -7.56 -20.14 18.89
N ALA A 137 -7.77 -19.08 19.70
CA ALA A 137 -8.42 -19.12 21.00
C ALA A 137 -9.49 -20.21 20.99
N GLY A 138 -9.25 -21.32 21.68
CA GLY A 138 -10.24 -22.40 21.75
C GLY A 138 -11.50 -21.82 22.37
N LEU A 139 -12.46 -21.40 21.53
CA LEU A 139 -13.72 -20.78 21.92
C LEU A 139 -14.68 -21.79 22.59
N GLY A 140 -14.23 -23.02 22.84
CA GLY A 140 -14.99 -24.12 23.41
C GLY A 140 -15.59 -23.87 24.80
N GLY A 141 -15.38 -22.70 25.39
CA GLY A 141 -16.06 -22.23 26.61
C GLY A 141 -16.60 -20.78 26.53
N VAL A 142 -16.47 -20.10 25.38
CA VAL A 142 -16.94 -18.72 25.20
C VAL A 142 -18.35 -18.75 24.61
N SER A 143 -19.31 -18.07 25.25
CA SER A 143 -20.69 -18.03 24.75
C SER A 143 -20.76 -17.44 23.34
N MET A 144 -21.72 -17.89 22.51
CA MET A 144 -21.91 -17.33 21.16
C MET A 144 -22.18 -15.81 21.18
N ALA A 145 -22.82 -15.31 22.24
CA ALA A 145 -23.02 -13.88 22.46
C ALA A 145 -21.68 -13.13 22.67
N ALA A 146 -20.75 -13.73 23.40
CA ALA A 146 -19.41 -13.18 23.59
C ALA A 146 -18.58 -13.17 22.30
N VAL A 147 -18.65 -14.25 21.50
CA VAL A 147 -18.01 -14.31 20.18
C VAL A 147 -18.57 -13.23 19.25
N ALA A 148 -19.90 -13.07 19.22
CA ALA A 148 -20.54 -12.02 18.44
C ALA A 148 -20.10 -10.62 18.87
N LEU A 149 -20.01 -10.36 20.18
CA LEU A 149 -19.53 -9.07 20.71
C LEU A 149 -18.08 -8.78 20.29
N ILE A 150 -17.18 -9.76 20.42
CA ILE A 150 -15.78 -9.64 19.98
C ILE A 150 -15.74 -9.38 18.47
N GLY A 151 -16.52 -10.13 17.69
CA GLY A 151 -16.60 -9.97 16.24
C GLY A 151 -17.05 -8.57 15.83
N VAL A 152 -18.09 -8.01 16.48
CA VAL A 152 -18.55 -6.64 16.25
C VAL A 152 -17.46 -5.62 16.61
N LEU A 153 -16.79 -5.80 17.74
CA LEU A 153 -15.73 -4.90 18.17
C LEU A 153 -14.53 -4.90 17.20
N VAL A 154 -14.12 -6.07 16.74
CA VAL A 154 -13.07 -6.22 15.71
C VAL A 154 -13.52 -5.60 14.39
N LEU A 155 -14.77 -5.78 13.98
CA LEU A 155 -15.32 -5.19 12.76
C LEU A 155 -15.33 -3.65 12.83
N VAL A 156 -15.86 -3.08 13.93
CA VAL A 156 -15.86 -1.62 14.14
C VAL A 156 -14.44 -1.08 14.11
N PHE A 157 -13.51 -1.76 14.75
CA PHE A 157 -12.11 -1.36 14.74
C PHE A 157 -11.48 -1.41 13.33
N ALA A 158 -11.74 -2.47 12.57
CA ALA A 158 -11.30 -2.57 11.18
C ALA A 158 -11.87 -1.44 10.32
N LEU A 159 -13.14 -1.06 10.52
CA LEU A 159 -13.76 0.07 9.83
C LEU A 159 -13.11 1.41 10.20
N VAL A 160 -12.72 1.61 11.46
CA VAL A 160 -11.97 2.80 11.89
C VAL A 160 -10.61 2.87 11.21
N ILE A 161 -9.86 1.75 11.15
CA ILE A 161 -8.58 1.70 10.42
C ILE A 161 -8.79 2.02 8.95
N LEU A 162 -9.76 1.39 8.29
CA LEU A 162 -10.07 1.63 6.88
C LEU A 162 -10.43 3.09 6.63
N ALA A 163 -11.21 3.72 7.52
CA ALA A 163 -11.53 5.14 7.44
C ALA A 163 -10.28 6.02 7.55
N VAL A 164 -9.35 5.69 8.46
CA VAL A 164 -8.08 6.42 8.60
C VAL A 164 -7.22 6.26 7.34
N LEU A 165 -7.09 5.04 6.81
CA LEU A 165 -6.36 4.77 5.58
C LEU A 165 -6.96 5.53 4.40
N PHE A 166 -8.28 5.49 4.24
CA PHE A 166 -9.02 6.24 3.22
C PHE A 166 -8.75 7.75 3.30
N LEU A 167 -8.74 8.32 4.50
CA LEU A 167 -8.50 9.76 4.68
C LEU A 167 -7.03 10.15 4.45
N LEU A 168 -6.08 9.25 4.72
CA LEU A 168 -4.65 9.54 4.69
C LEU A 168 -3.93 9.00 3.45
N GLN A 169 -4.61 8.29 2.53
CA GLN A 169 -3.95 7.59 1.42
C GLN A 169 -3.15 8.47 0.45
N PHE A 170 -3.43 9.78 0.40
CA PHE A 170 -2.75 10.72 -0.48
C PHE A 170 -1.62 11.50 0.19
N TYR A 171 -1.18 11.13 1.40
CA TYR A 171 -0.11 11.86 2.10
C TYR A 171 1.18 11.96 1.27
N ALA A 172 1.57 10.86 0.60
CA ALA A 172 2.77 10.85 -0.22
C ALA A 172 2.61 11.75 -1.46
N HIS A 173 1.42 11.79 -2.06
CA HIS A 173 1.11 12.71 -3.15
C HIS A 173 1.12 14.17 -2.69
N ALA A 174 0.58 14.47 -1.50
CA ALA A 174 0.63 15.83 -0.96
C ALA A 174 2.08 16.31 -0.73
N ILE A 175 2.97 15.42 -0.27
CA ILE A 175 4.40 15.74 -0.11
C ILE A 175 5.05 16.04 -1.46
N VAL A 176 4.83 15.19 -2.47
CA VAL A 176 5.56 15.28 -3.75
C VAL A 176 4.92 16.23 -4.76
N VAL A 177 3.60 16.39 -4.73
CA VAL A 177 2.83 17.22 -5.66
C VAL A 177 2.65 18.64 -5.12
N ASP A 178 2.37 18.77 -3.82
CA ASP A 178 2.09 20.07 -3.20
C ASP A 178 3.27 20.59 -2.34
N ASP A 179 4.43 19.93 -2.37
CA ASP A 179 5.62 20.24 -1.55
C ASP A 179 5.30 20.38 -0.05
N ALA A 180 4.32 19.60 0.42
CA ALA A 180 3.84 19.67 1.80
C ALA A 180 4.84 19.04 2.78
N ASP A 181 4.98 19.65 3.95
CA ASP A 181 5.70 19.07 5.08
C ASP A 181 4.95 17.85 5.65
N ALA A 182 5.58 17.11 6.56
CA ALA A 182 5.00 15.88 7.12
C ALA A 182 3.60 16.09 7.71
N VAL A 183 3.38 17.15 8.49
CA VAL A 183 2.07 17.42 9.11
C VAL A 183 1.11 18.04 8.09
N GLY A 184 1.58 18.94 7.23
CA GLY A 184 0.79 19.53 6.16
C GLY A 184 0.23 18.47 5.21
N SER A 185 1.02 17.44 4.89
CA SER A 185 0.62 16.35 4.01
C SER A 185 -0.57 15.55 4.54
N LEU A 186 -0.61 15.31 5.85
CA LEU A 186 -1.73 14.61 6.51
C LEU A 186 -3.00 15.45 6.48
N LYS A 187 -2.89 16.75 6.79
CA LYS A 187 -4.03 17.69 6.73
C LYS A 187 -4.55 17.83 5.31
N ARG A 188 -3.65 17.91 4.33
CA ARG A 188 -3.98 18.00 2.91
C ARG A 188 -4.68 16.75 2.41
N SER A 189 -4.15 15.56 2.71
CA SER A 189 -4.79 14.29 2.37
C SER A 189 -6.20 14.20 2.94
N TYR A 190 -6.36 14.54 4.23
CA TYR A 190 -7.67 14.54 4.88
C TYR A 190 -8.66 15.51 4.20
N ALA A 191 -8.23 16.73 3.88
CA ALA A 191 -9.06 17.72 3.22
C ALA A 191 -9.49 17.27 1.82
N VAL A 192 -8.57 16.70 1.05
CA VAL A 192 -8.84 16.18 -0.31
C VAL A 192 -9.81 15.00 -0.26
N ALA A 193 -9.56 14.02 0.62
CA ALA A 193 -10.41 12.84 0.74
C ALA A 193 -11.82 13.18 1.22
N ARG A 194 -11.94 14.04 2.26
CA ARG A 194 -13.22 14.50 2.79
C ARG A 194 -14.01 15.36 1.80
N GLY A 195 -13.32 16.21 1.03
CA GLY A 195 -13.97 17.06 0.02
C GLY A 195 -14.47 16.28 -1.20
N ASN A 196 -13.96 15.07 -1.44
CA ASN A 196 -14.19 14.32 -2.67
C ASN A 196 -14.58 12.85 -2.43
N VAL A 197 -15.28 12.54 -1.35
CA VAL A 197 -15.55 11.15 -0.89
C VAL A 197 -16.05 10.24 -2.02
N VAL A 198 -17.03 10.67 -2.81
CA VAL A 198 -17.59 9.86 -3.91
C VAL A 198 -16.55 9.56 -4.99
N SER A 199 -15.76 10.56 -5.38
CA SER A 199 -14.71 10.40 -6.39
C SER A 199 -13.60 9.49 -5.89
N VAL A 200 -13.21 9.63 -4.61
CA VAL A 200 -12.16 8.81 -3.99
C VAL A 200 -12.63 7.37 -3.84
N LEU A 201 -13.87 7.13 -3.41
CA LEU A 201 -14.45 5.78 -3.39
C LEU A 201 -14.52 5.15 -4.78
N GLY A 202 -14.86 5.92 -5.81
CA GLY A 202 -14.85 5.45 -7.19
C GLY A 202 -13.44 5.09 -7.68
N TYR A 203 -12.44 5.87 -7.27
CA TYR A 203 -11.03 5.58 -7.50
C TYR A 203 -10.60 4.30 -6.76
N ASP A 204 -10.93 4.15 -5.47
CA ASP A 204 -10.55 2.98 -4.66
C ASP A 204 -11.21 1.71 -5.19
N LEU A 205 -12.49 1.77 -5.58
CA LEU A 205 -13.20 0.65 -6.19
C LEU A 205 -12.52 0.22 -7.49
N LEU A 206 -12.21 1.17 -8.38
CA LEU A 206 -11.54 0.86 -9.64
C LEU A 206 -10.12 0.34 -9.42
N ALA A 207 -9.34 0.98 -8.54
CA ALA A 207 -7.99 0.54 -8.18
C ALA A 207 -8.01 -0.87 -7.58
N THR A 208 -9.02 -1.19 -6.76
CA THR A 208 -9.21 -2.53 -6.20
C THR A 208 -9.51 -3.56 -7.29
N VAL A 209 -10.46 -3.27 -8.20
CA VAL A 209 -10.78 -4.16 -9.31
C VAL A 209 -9.54 -4.40 -10.18
N LEU A 210 -8.81 -3.34 -10.53
CA LEU A 210 -7.57 -3.47 -11.31
C LEU A 210 -6.48 -4.23 -10.55
N GLY A 211 -6.33 -4.00 -9.25
CA GLY A 211 -5.41 -4.75 -8.39
C GLY A 211 -5.75 -6.25 -8.34
N VAL A 212 -7.04 -6.61 -8.26
CA VAL A 212 -7.48 -8.01 -8.31
C VAL A 212 -7.12 -8.64 -9.66
N LEU A 213 -7.42 -7.96 -10.77
CA LEU A 213 -7.18 -8.48 -12.11
C LEU A 213 -5.68 -8.60 -12.44
N ILE A 214 -4.89 -7.59 -12.09
CA ILE A 214 -3.47 -7.50 -12.43
C ILE A 214 -2.63 -8.35 -11.47
N VAL A 215 -2.95 -8.37 -10.18
CA VAL A 215 -2.10 -8.98 -9.15
C VAL A 215 -2.73 -10.27 -8.63
N ALA A 216 -3.95 -10.22 -8.09
CA ALA A 216 -4.50 -11.36 -7.36
C ALA A 216 -4.68 -12.62 -8.24
N ILE A 217 -5.14 -12.47 -9.48
CA ILE A 217 -5.35 -13.60 -10.39
C ILE A 217 -4.04 -14.32 -10.74
N PRO A 218 -2.95 -13.64 -11.19
CA PRO A 218 -1.68 -14.31 -11.43
C PRO A 218 -1.10 -15.02 -10.20
N PHE A 219 -1.21 -14.42 -9.01
CA PHE A 219 -0.73 -15.05 -7.78
C PHE A 219 -1.59 -16.26 -7.38
N ALA A 220 -2.90 -16.23 -7.61
CA ALA A 220 -3.77 -17.37 -7.35
C ALA A 220 -3.32 -18.61 -8.12
N PHE A 221 -2.86 -18.46 -9.38
CA PHE A 221 -2.33 -19.57 -10.17
C PHE A 221 -1.09 -20.20 -9.52
N VAL A 222 -0.15 -19.39 -9.03
CA VAL A 222 1.04 -19.88 -8.31
C VAL A 222 0.66 -20.59 -7.01
N PHE A 223 -0.29 -20.05 -6.27
CA PHE A 223 -0.76 -20.69 -5.03
C PHE A 223 -1.50 -21.99 -5.29
N VAL A 224 -2.25 -22.14 -6.39
CA VAL A 224 -2.85 -23.42 -6.76
C VAL A 224 -1.77 -24.48 -7.04
N ILE A 225 -0.70 -24.11 -7.76
CA ILE A 225 0.43 -25.02 -8.03
C ILE A 225 1.19 -25.39 -6.75
N ALA A 226 1.26 -24.46 -5.80
CA ALA A 226 1.98 -24.63 -4.54
C ALA A 226 1.11 -25.25 -3.42
N ASP A 227 -0.09 -25.77 -3.71
CA ASP A 227 -1.04 -26.27 -2.70
C ASP A 227 -1.36 -25.25 -1.58
N GLY A 228 -1.48 -23.99 -1.98
CA GLY A 228 -1.75 -22.84 -1.13
C GLY A 228 -0.49 -22.09 -0.67
N PHE A 229 -0.71 -21.05 0.14
CA PHE A 229 0.38 -20.21 0.65
C PHE A 229 1.38 -21.00 1.51
N ALA A 230 0.88 -21.94 2.33
CA ALA A 230 1.71 -22.75 3.22
C ALA A 230 2.66 -23.69 2.44
N GLY A 231 2.23 -24.19 1.29
CA GLY A 231 3.01 -25.12 0.47
C GLY A 231 4.14 -24.46 -0.34
N LEU A 232 4.23 -23.13 -0.42
CA LEU A 232 5.36 -22.46 -1.11
C LEU A 232 6.72 -22.84 -0.53
N SER A 233 6.80 -23.02 0.78
CA SER A 233 8.04 -23.35 1.49
C SER A 233 8.52 -24.79 1.25
N THR A 234 7.66 -25.65 0.74
CA THR A 234 7.94 -27.06 0.44
C THR A 234 7.88 -27.37 -1.06
N ALA A 235 7.31 -26.46 -1.86
CA ALA A 235 7.28 -26.53 -3.32
C ALA A 235 8.68 -26.64 -3.94
N SER A 236 8.75 -27.09 -5.20
CA SER A 236 10.01 -27.17 -5.94
C SER A 236 10.67 -25.79 -6.12
N TRP A 237 11.99 -25.74 -6.25
CA TRP A 237 12.71 -24.48 -6.41
C TRP A 237 12.28 -23.70 -7.65
N SER A 238 11.88 -24.39 -8.72
CA SER A 238 11.30 -23.76 -9.92
C SER A 238 10.02 -22.98 -9.62
N VAL A 239 9.12 -23.53 -8.78
CA VAL A 239 7.88 -22.84 -8.36
C VAL A 239 8.20 -21.65 -7.46
N ARG A 240 9.15 -21.79 -6.53
CA ARG A 240 9.57 -20.69 -5.64
C ARG A 240 10.21 -19.54 -6.42
N LEU A 241 11.08 -19.84 -7.37
CA LEU A 241 11.69 -18.83 -8.23
C LEU A 241 10.65 -18.18 -9.15
N ALA A 242 9.68 -18.95 -9.66
CA ALA A 242 8.56 -18.41 -10.42
C ALA A 242 7.73 -17.41 -9.60
N TYR A 243 7.47 -17.71 -8.31
CA TYR A 243 6.82 -16.78 -7.38
C TYR A 243 7.61 -15.46 -7.21
N VAL A 244 8.93 -15.55 -7.00
CA VAL A 244 9.78 -14.35 -6.86
C VAL A 244 9.78 -13.54 -8.15
N ALA A 245 9.99 -14.18 -9.30
CA ALA A 245 9.97 -13.52 -10.60
C ALA A 245 8.61 -12.86 -10.89
N LEU A 246 7.51 -13.56 -10.61
CA LEU A 246 6.17 -13.02 -10.73
C LEU A 246 5.98 -11.80 -9.84
N THR A 247 6.50 -11.82 -8.61
CA THR A 247 6.43 -10.68 -7.69
C THR A 247 7.15 -9.45 -8.24
N VAL A 248 8.33 -9.63 -8.85
CA VAL A 248 9.06 -8.54 -9.51
C VAL A 248 8.26 -7.97 -10.68
N VAL A 249 7.74 -8.83 -11.56
CA VAL A 249 6.94 -8.41 -12.72
C VAL A 249 5.67 -7.69 -12.29
N MET A 250 4.95 -8.24 -11.31
CA MET A 250 3.71 -7.65 -10.81
C MET A 250 3.97 -6.36 -10.05
N SER A 251 5.11 -6.21 -9.37
CA SER A 251 5.53 -4.94 -8.77
C SER A 251 5.82 -3.89 -9.84
N ALA A 252 6.45 -4.28 -10.96
CA ALA A 252 6.69 -3.38 -12.08
C ALA A 252 5.40 -2.86 -12.70
N VAL A 253 4.46 -3.77 -12.98
CA VAL A 253 3.16 -3.42 -13.61
C VAL A 253 2.29 -2.63 -12.63
N SER A 254 2.07 -3.16 -11.44
CA SER A 254 1.17 -2.53 -10.45
C SER A 254 1.75 -1.25 -9.85
N GLY A 255 3.06 -1.19 -9.63
CA GLY A 255 3.75 0.01 -9.14
C GLY A 255 3.72 1.14 -10.15
N ALA A 256 4.09 0.87 -11.40
CA ALA A 256 4.09 1.89 -12.45
C ALA A 256 2.66 2.39 -12.71
N PHE A 257 1.71 1.47 -12.90
CA PHE A 257 0.32 1.84 -13.13
C PHE A 257 -0.32 2.52 -11.92
N GLY A 258 -0.23 1.91 -10.73
CA GLY A 258 -0.89 2.39 -9.52
C GLY A 258 -0.37 3.76 -9.06
N LEU A 259 0.94 3.99 -9.12
CA LEU A 259 1.50 5.29 -8.74
C LEU A 259 1.23 6.37 -9.79
N THR A 260 1.21 6.02 -11.08
CA THR A 260 0.84 6.99 -12.13
C THR A 260 -0.65 7.34 -12.04
N PHE A 261 -1.51 6.34 -11.85
CA PHE A 261 -2.95 6.52 -11.74
C PHE A 261 -3.35 7.32 -10.49
N SER A 262 -2.79 6.98 -9.33
CA SER A 262 -3.00 7.75 -8.09
C SER A 262 -2.50 9.19 -8.21
N THR A 263 -1.36 9.41 -8.88
CA THR A 263 -0.81 10.77 -9.10
C THR A 263 -1.69 11.59 -10.04
N ALA A 264 -2.11 11.02 -11.18
CA ALA A 264 -3.02 11.67 -12.10
C ALA A 264 -4.35 12.04 -11.42
N PHE A 265 -4.88 11.12 -10.62
CA PHE A 265 -6.10 11.32 -9.87
C PHE A 265 -5.96 12.44 -8.83
N TYR A 266 -4.87 12.43 -8.04
CA TYR A 266 -4.59 13.46 -7.05
C TYR A 266 -4.46 14.84 -7.69
N VAL A 267 -3.67 14.98 -8.76
CA VAL A 267 -3.47 16.25 -9.47
C VAL A 267 -4.79 16.81 -9.99
N ARG A 268 -5.69 15.95 -10.50
CA ARG A 268 -7.02 16.37 -10.96
C ARG A 268 -7.92 16.84 -9.83
N LEU A 269 -7.86 16.21 -8.66
CA LEU A 269 -8.65 16.61 -7.50
C LEU A 269 -8.18 17.94 -6.90
N THR A 270 -6.88 18.20 -6.92
CA THR A 270 -6.28 19.40 -6.33
C THR A 270 -6.10 20.55 -7.31
N GLY A 271 -6.35 20.32 -8.61
CA GLY A 271 -6.08 21.29 -9.67
C GLY A 271 -4.59 21.62 -9.82
N GLY A 272 -3.71 20.69 -9.42
CA GLY A 272 -2.29 20.93 -9.20
C GLY A 272 -1.59 21.60 -10.39
N ASN A 273 -1.38 22.92 -10.30
CA ASN A 273 -0.59 23.80 -11.16
C ASN A 273 -0.18 23.23 -12.53
N ALA A 274 -1.17 23.01 -13.40
CA ALA A 274 -0.97 23.09 -14.83
C ALA A 274 -1.53 24.45 -15.27
N GLY A 275 -0.65 25.39 -15.59
CA GLY A 275 -1.00 26.42 -16.55
C GLY A 275 -1.32 25.72 -17.87
N PHE A 276 -2.58 25.32 -18.08
CA PHE A 276 -3.16 25.03 -19.39
C PHE A 276 -4.68 25.17 -19.29
N GLY A 277 -5.19 26.27 -19.85
CA GLY A 277 -6.63 26.50 -20.04
C GLY A 277 -7.14 27.80 -19.44
N GLY A 278 -6.63 28.94 -19.93
CA GLY A 278 -7.37 30.19 -19.85
C GLY A 278 -8.75 29.98 -20.46
N GLY A 279 -9.78 30.16 -19.64
CA GLY A 279 -11.18 30.00 -19.99
C GLY A 279 -12.00 30.65 -18.90
N SER A 280 -12.02 31.98 -18.93
CA SER A 280 -12.97 32.82 -18.21
C SER A 280 -14.37 32.20 -18.15
N SER A 281 -14.91 32.07 -16.95
CA SER A 281 -16.31 32.45 -16.71
C SER A 281 -16.43 32.93 -15.26
N GLY A 282 -16.15 34.22 -15.09
CA GLY A 282 -16.85 35.01 -14.09
C GLY A 282 -18.21 35.44 -14.65
N GLY A 283 -19.18 35.60 -13.75
CA GLY A 283 -20.54 36.09 -14.04
C GLY A 283 -21.41 35.03 -14.70
N LEU A 284 -22.54 34.59 -14.13
CA LEU A 284 -23.51 35.23 -13.24
C LEU A 284 -24.04 34.21 -12.22
#